data_AF-S1NGE9-F1
#
_entry.id   AF-S1NGE9-F1
#
_cell.length_a   1.000
_cell.length_b   1.000
_cell.length_c   1.000
_cell.angle_alpha   90.00
_cell.angle_beta   90.00
_cell.angle_gamma   90.00
#
_symmetry.space_group_name_H-M   'P 1'
#
loop_
_entity.id
_entity.type
_entity.pdbx_description
1 polymer ?
#
loop_
_entity_poly.entity_id
_entity_poly.type
_entity_poly.pdbx_seq_one_letter_code
_entity_poly.pdbx_strand_id
1 'polypeptide(L)' 'MKVWAIFSIENEYNQPENNLVRLYKEKPTIRQLNAWWCEYVDEGYDKQELLKQLVSGDSVRFNPYGAEYRIEEVEVAE' A
#
# COMPACT_ATOMS: atom_id res chain seq x y z
N MET A 1 18.51 0.43 -8.96
CA MET A 1 17.29 0.93 -9.66
C MET A 1 16.27 1.45 -8.65
N LYS A 2 15.57 2.56 -8.92
CA LYS A 2 14.46 3.04 -8.06
C LYS A 2 13.13 2.41 -8.45
N VAL A 3 12.36 1.98 -7.46
CA VAL A 3 11.01 1.40 -7.63
C VAL A 3 10.08 1.91 -6.53
N TRP A 4 8.77 1.77 -6.73
CA TRP A 4 7.76 2.06 -5.73
C TRP A 4 7.26 0.77 -5.09
N ALA A 5 7.33 0.69 -3.77
CA ALA A 5 7.00 -0.49 -3.00
C ALA A 5 5.83 -0.21 -2.06
N ILE A 6 4.83 -1.09 -2.07
CA ILE A 6 3.75 -1.09 -1.08
C ILE A 6 4.12 -2.08 0.00
N PHE A 7 4.05 -1.60 1.24
CA PHE A 7 4.30 -2.41 2.43
C PHE A 7 3.03 -2.57 3.26
N SER A 8 2.85 -3.75 3.84
CA SER A 8 1.92 -3.96 4.96
C SER A 8 2.65 -3.65 6.26
N ILE A 9 2.08 -2.73 7.02
CA ILE A 9 2.45 -2.38 8.38
C ILE A 9 1.57 -3.25 9.29
N GLU A 10 1.88 -4.55 9.37
CA GLU A 10 1.32 -5.36 10.44
C GLU A 10 2.14 -5.08 11.70
N ASN A 11 1.47 -4.56 12.74
CA ASN A 11 2.02 -4.58 14.09
C ASN A 11 2.08 -6.04 14.51
N GLU A 12 3.24 -6.69 14.39
CA GLU A 12 3.86 -7.52 15.44
C GLU A 12 4.95 -8.48 14.88
N TYR A 13 6.21 -8.15 15.23
CA TYR A 13 7.40 -9.00 15.41
C TYR A 13 8.13 -9.66 14.20
N ASN A 14 9.34 -9.14 13.96
CA ASN A 14 10.56 -9.83 13.50
C ASN A 14 10.74 -10.23 12.01
N GLN A 15 9.84 -9.88 11.08
CA GLN A 15 10.08 -10.15 9.65
C GLN A 15 9.73 -8.97 8.74
N PRO A 16 10.44 -7.82 8.84
CA PRO A 16 10.22 -6.66 7.96
C PRO A 16 10.43 -6.98 6.47
N GLU A 17 11.20 -8.02 6.15
CA GLU A 17 11.37 -8.55 4.79
C GLU A 17 10.09 -9.15 4.19
N ASN A 18 9.15 -9.60 5.02
CA ASN A 18 7.86 -10.15 4.58
C ASN A 18 6.75 -9.09 4.46
N ASN A 19 7.05 -7.82 4.75
CA ASN A 19 6.09 -6.72 4.64
C ASN A 19 5.93 -6.23 3.20
N LEU A 20 6.77 -6.64 2.26
CA LEU A 20 6.65 -6.22 0.87
C LEU A 20 5.43 -6.87 0.22
N VAL A 21 4.43 -6.05 -0.08
CA VAL A 21 3.18 -6.50 -0.69
C VAL A 21 3.26 -6.45 -2.21
N ARG A 22 3.82 -5.36 -2.76
CA ARG A 22 3.88 -5.17 -4.22
C ARG A 22 4.95 -4.16 -4.64
N LEU A 23 5.53 -4.39 -5.82
CA LEU A 23 6.47 -3.48 -6.47
C LEU A 23 5.88 -2.90 -7.77
N TYR A 24 6.22 -1.65 -8.03
CA TYR A 24 5.93 -0.93 -9.27
C TYR A 24 7.21 -0.25 -9.76
N LYS A 25 7.46 -0.33 -11.08
CA LYS A 25 8.61 0.36 -11.70
C LYS A 25 8.49 1.88 -11.65
N GLU A 26 7.26 2.38 -11.60
CA GLU A 26 6.90 3.79 -11.52
C GLU A 26 5.86 3.98 -10.42
N LYS A 27 5.66 5.23 -9.97
CA LYS A 27 4.64 5.53 -8.96
C LYS A 27 3.26 5.04 -9.45
N PRO A 28 2.58 4.15 -8.71
CA PRO A 28 1.32 3.60 -9.18
C PRO A 28 0.22 4.66 -9.17
N THR A 29 -0.63 4.61 -10.19
CA THR A 29 -1.82 5.45 -10.29
C THR A 29 -2.93 4.93 -9.37
N ILE A 30 -3.86 5.81 -8.98
CA ILE A 30 -5.07 5.43 -8.23
C ILE A 30 -5.82 4.30 -8.94
N ARG A 31 -5.87 4.31 -10.29
CA ARG A 31 -6.52 3.25 -11.06
C ARG A 31 -5.82 1.90 -10.89
N GLN A 32 -4.49 1.85 -10.91
CA GLN A 32 -3.71 0.63 -10.70
C GLN A 32 -3.87 0.10 -9.27
N LEU A 33 -3.87 0.99 -8.28
CA LEU A 33 -4.11 0.61 -6.89
C LEU A 33 -5.55 0.13 -6.69
N ASN A 34 -6.54 0.81 -7.27
CA ASN A 34 -7.96 0.43 -7.19
C ASN A 34 -8.23 -0.94 -7.82
N ALA A 35 -7.57 -1.25 -8.94
CA ALA A 35 -7.67 -2.54 -9.62
C ALA A 35 -7.00 -3.67 -8.83
N TRP A 36 -5.98 -3.35 -8.05
CA TRP A 36 -5.34 -4.30 -7.16
C TRP A 36 -6.18 -4.54 -5.89
N TRP A 37 -6.67 -3.46 -5.29
CA TRP A 37 -7.52 -3.47 -4.10
C TRP A 37 -8.96 -3.83 -4.48
N CYS A 38 -9.22 -5.03 -5.01
CA CYS A 38 -10.59 -5.49 -5.28
C CYS A 38 -11.39 -5.60 -3.97
N GLU A 39 -12.53 -4.91 -3.93
CA GLU A 39 -13.72 -5.02 -3.04
C GLU A 39 -13.61 -5.17 -1.51
N TYR A 40 -12.42 -5.20 -0.89
CA TYR A 40 -12.28 -5.32 0.58
C TYR A 40 -12.38 -4.01 1.37
N VAL A 41 -13.15 -3.04 0.86
CA VAL A 41 -13.40 -1.79 1.58
C VAL A 41 -14.84 -1.83 2.06
N ASP A 42 -15.02 -1.94 3.38
CA ASP A 42 -16.33 -1.88 4.01
C ASP A 42 -17.09 -0.63 3.54
N GLU A 43 -18.42 -0.73 3.42
CA GLU A 43 -19.32 0.33 2.91
C GLU A 43 -19.19 1.69 3.64
N GLY A 44 -18.48 1.73 4.77
CA GLY A 44 -18.21 2.94 5.56
C GLY A 44 -16.93 3.71 5.21
N TYR A 45 -16.08 3.23 4.29
CA TYR A 45 -14.82 3.88 3.93
C TYR A 45 -14.84 4.45 2.51
N ASP A 46 -14.40 5.70 2.36
CA ASP A 46 -14.14 6.27 1.04
C ASP A 46 -12.85 5.68 0.48
N LYS A 47 -12.99 4.58 -0.26
CA LYS A 47 -11.90 3.89 -0.94
C LYS A 47 -11.08 4.85 -1.81
N GLN A 48 -11.70 5.78 -2.52
CA GLN A 48 -10.94 6.68 -3.40
C GLN A 48 -10.05 7.61 -2.57
N GLU A 49 -10.55 8.11 -1.45
CA GLU A 49 -9.78 8.96 -0.56
C GLU A 49 -8.61 8.21 0.08
N LEU A 50 -8.83 6.97 0.54
CA LEU A 50 -7.75 6.12 1.06
C LEU A 50 -6.68 5.83 0.00
N LEU A 51 -7.07 5.58 -1.25
CA LEU A 51 -6.10 5.37 -2.33
C LEU A 51 -5.31 6.66 -2.64
N LYS A 52 -5.93 7.84 -2.55
CA LYS A 52 -5.21 9.12 -2.70
C LYS A 52 -4.21 9.33 -1.57
N GLN A 53 -4.62 9.09 -0.33
CA GLN A 53 -3.75 9.17 0.85
C GLN A 53 -2.56 8.22 0.70
N LEU A 54 -2.80 6.97 0.29
CA LEU A 54 -1.73 6.02 0.00
C LEU A 54 -0.76 6.57 -1.05
N VAL A 55 -1.24 7.05 -2.19
CA VAL A 55 -0.37 7.62 -3.25
C VAL A 55 0.39 8.86 -2.77
N SER A 56 -0.16 9.62 -1.83
CA SER A 56 0.51 10.78 -1.20
C SER A 56 1.61 10.36 -0.23
N GLY A 57 1.70 9.08 0.13
CA GLY A 57 2.70 8.53 1.06
C GLY A 57 2.16 8.32 2.48
N ASP A 58 0.88 8.59 2.71
CA ASP A 58 0.26 8.33 4.01
C ASP A 58 0.07 6.82 4.22
N SER A 59 0.10 6.42 5.48
CA SER A 59 -0.25 5.07 5.87
C SER A 59 -1.76 4.95 5.98
N VAL A 60 -2.36 3.98 5.30
CA VAL A 60 -3.80 3.82 5.20
C VAL A 60 -4.26 2.44 5.61
N ARG A 61 -5.39 2.38 6.28
CA ARG A 61 -6.05 1.13 6.65
C ARG A 61 -7.39 1.05 5.93
N PHE A 62 -7.60 -0.03 5.18
CA PHE A 62 -8.77 -0.19 4.30
C PHE A 62 -10.00 -0.81 4.98
N ASN A 63 -9.86 -1.34 6.21
CA ASN A 63 -10.97 -1.79 7.07
C ASN A 63 -10.50 -1.85 8.54
N PRO A 64 -11.39 -1.84 9.56
CA PRO A 64 -11.00 -1.68 10.96
C PRO A 64 -10.16 -2.84 11.52
N TYR A 65 -10.25 -4.02 10.91
CA TYR A 65 -9.53 -5.24 11.31
C TYR A 65 -8.32 -5.56 10.41
N GLY A 66 -8.03 -4.71 9.43
CA GLY A 66 -7.07 -4.97 8.37
C GLY A 66 -5.70 -4.41 8.68
N ALA A 67 -4.71 -4.88 7.92
CA ALA A 67 -3.37 -4.31 7.96
C ALA A 67 -3.40 -2.83 7.53
N GLU A 68 -2.48 -2.05 8.09
CA GLU A 68 -2.17 -0.72 7.59
C GLU A 68 -1.17 -0.84 6.44
N TYR A 69 -1.22 0.04 5.46
CA TYR A 69 -0.37 -0.02 4.28
C TYR A 69 0.24 1.33 3.98
N ARG A 70 1.48 1.33 3.52
CA ARG A 70 2.15 2.53 3.00
C ARG A 70 2.79 2.24 1.66
N ILE A 71 3.05 3.30 0.91
CA ILE A 71 3.85 3.21 -0.31
C ILE A 71 5.05 4.15 -0.22
N GLU A 72 6.21 3.67 -0.66
CA GLU A 72 7.45 4.44 -0.62
C GLU A 72 8.31 4.13 -1.86
N GLU A 73 9.14 5.08 -2.25
CA GLU A 73 10.18 4.88 -3.27
C GLU A 73 11.38 4.22 -2.59
N VAL A 74 11.82 3.08 -3.11
CA VAL A 74 12.95 2.31 -2.58
C VAL A 74 14.01 2.10 -3.66
N GLU A 75 15.27 2.02 -3.23
CA GLU A 75 16.38 1.66 -4.09
C GLU A 75 16.64 0.15 -4.00
N VAL A 76 16.62 -0.52 -5.15
CA VAL A 76 16.94 -1.93 -5.28
C VAL A 76 18.34 -2.06 -5.87
N ALA A 77 19.21 -2.83 -5.20
CA ALA A 77 20.51 -3.20 -5.73
C ALA A 77 20.33 -4.03 -7.02
N GLU A 78 21.15 -3.76 -8.03
CA GLU A 78 21.22 -4.55 -9.27
C GLU A 78 21.90 -5.90 -9.06
#